data_AF-A0A7X3TIC2-F1
#
_entry.id   AF-A0A7X3TIC2-F1
#
_cell.length_a   1.000
_cell.length_b   1.000
_cell.length_c   1.000
_cell.angle_alpha   90.00
_cell.angle_beta   90.00
_cell.angle_gamma   90.00
#
_symmetry.space_group_name_H-M   'P 1'
#
loop_
_entity.id
_entity.type
_entity.pdbx_description
1 polymer ?
#
loop_
_entity_poly.entity_id
_entity_poly.type
_entity_poly.pdbx_seq_one_letter_code
_entity_poly.pdbx_strand_id
1 'polypeptide(L)'
;MGPGRNIRTHASRATLASALALSALPVPTLATPAAQSRAPPAPPDAASAMKMARDAQRAFEHVRRRNFPRGPLVNPRCGEGIGRFCLIEGWDDDDWEPVPEDPEVVEERHVLIAVLDSAARIIPGDEWLTGQRVAYRLEAGRGEEALTLLEACRAERAWCAGLTGFVLQESGRYAEAEEAFERALGRMTDEERCGWTELGPVLDGRTRGRYERFGCGSPPRRAVERSFWHLSDPLWLVPGMERRSEHLARRVRAALQADAASPWGMRWGDDLTEITLRFGWPAGWERARRRFVGSRTDEIVWSHRLPGAQRFTVLQLGPAEDEPLWALDEPEGRTSWAPAFGEVADLPHQVAGFRREGRRFVVAAFTWPDSLPSCDLESGLFLADAHGVTASRTGRGGGPLAVAEARGFVPATLVGVEARCAKGPGAARARVPLAAGHPQLSDILLLDAGGDSPATLSEALARARGDRSARAGETLAVYWEWYGSPAPASALRVTISLAREGKGFWRRALEWSGLASDGTEQAGIRWLEPATSPAAEGRTVELGLPMLDEGRYRLTLQVVSPTHGAAESSAEIEIKE
;
A
#
# COMPACT_ATOMS: atom_id res chain seq x y z
N MET A 1 -66.14 -51.59 30.38
CA MET A 1 -66.24 -51.67 31.86
C MET A 1 -67.16 -50.58 32.36
N GLY A 2 -67.74 -50.73 33.57
CA GLY A 2 -68.76 -49.82 34.11
C GLY A 2 -68.21 -48.59 34.86
N PRO A 3 -69.09 -47.67 35.33
CA PRO A 3 -68.71 -46.34 35.82
C PRO A 3 -68.91 -46.11 37.35
N GLY A 4 -68.43 -44.95 37.85
CA GLY A 4 -68.88 -44.30 39.10
C GLY A 4 -69.15 -42.79 38.83
N ARG A 5 -70.14 -42.08 39.41
CA ARG A 5 -70.51 -41.89 40.85
C ARG A 5 -69.39 -41.15 41.62
N ASN A 6 -69.60 -40.09 42.42
CA ASN A 6 -70.70 -39.65 43.31
C ASN A 6 -70.48 -38.14 43.75
N ILE A 7 -71.38 -37.32 44.36
CA ILE A 7 -72.85 -37.31 44.57
C ILE A 7 -73.35 -35.89 45.06
N ARG A 8 -74.47 -35.34 44.54
CA ARG A 8 -75.39 -34.29 45.16
C ARG A 8 -74.79 -32.89 45.52
N THR A 9 -75.48 -31.86 46.07
CA THR A 9 -76.83 -31.64 46.72
C THR A 9 -77.46 -30.24 46.46
N HIS A 10 -78.82 -30.21 46.37
CA HIS A 10 -79.83 -29.17 46.79
C HIS A 10 -79.54 -27.64 46.66
N ALA A 11 -80.38 -26.80 46.02
CA ALA A 11 -81.77 -26.34 46.32
C ALA A 11 -81.85 -25.30 47.48
N SER A 12 -82.74 -24.28 47.53
CA SER A 12 -84.13 -24.16 47.03
C SER A 12 -84.68 -22.71 46.88
N ARG A 13 -85.72 -22.54 46.01
CA ARG A 13 -86.96 -21.72 46.14
C ARG A 13 -86.98 -20.16 46.28
N ALA A 14 -87.87 -19.58 45.46
CA ALA A 14 -88.77 -18.42 45.71
C ALA A 14 -88.15 -17.00 45.77
N THR A 15 -88.88 -15.89 45.53
CA THR A 15 -90.35 -15.67 45.51
C THR A 15 -90.81 -14.71 44.40
N LEU A 16 -92.12 -14.63 44.14
CA LEU A 16 -92.78 -13.80 43.11
C LEU A 16 -92.70 -12.28 43.35
N ALA A 17 -92.76 -11.50 42.26
CA ALA A 17 -93.71 -10.38 42.10
C ALA A 17 -93.83 -9.99 40.61
N SER A 18 -95.05 -9.66 40.15
CA SER A 18 -95.34 -9.20 38.78
C SER A 18 -96.14 -7.90 38.80
N ALA A 19 -95.76 -6.88 38.03
CA ALA A 19 -96.67 -5.82 37.56
C ALA A 19 -96.07 -4.98 36.40
N LEU A 20 -96.90 -4.72 35.38
CA LEU A 20 -97.03 -3.49 34.57
C LEU A 20 -95.73 -2.69 34.28
N ALA A 21 -95.12 -2.71 33.08
CA ALA A 21 -95.62 -2.40 31.73
C ALA A 21 -95.86 -0.90 31.44
N LEU A 22 -94.88 -0.22 30.80
CA LEU A 22 -95.05 0.54 29.54
C LEU A 22 -93.69 1.02 28.96
N SER A 23 -93.70 1.42 27.68
CA SER A 23 -92.71 2.26 26.97
C SER A 23 -91.55 1.61 26.18
N ALA A 24 -91.21 2.29 25.07
CA ALA A 24 -90.06 2.11 24.17
C ALA A 24 -89.93 0.76 23.41
N LEU A 25 -90.37 0.77 22.14
CA LEU A 25 -89.82 -0.14 21.11
C LEU A 25 -88.36 0.28 20.81
N PRO A 26 -87.35 -0.58 20.97
CA PRO A 26 -86.03 -0.31 20.42
C PRO A 26 -86.06 -0.46 18.90
N VAL A 27 -85.63 0.57 18.18
CA VAL A 27 -85.30 0.44 16.75
C VAL A 27 -84.22 -0.63 16.62
N PRO A 28 -84.32 -1.59 15.68
CA PRO A 28 -83.24 -2.53 15.43
C PRO A 28 -82.04 -1.77 14.86
N THR A 29 -81.07 -1.44 15.72
CA THR A 29 -79.75 -1.02 15.28
C THR A 29 -79.15 -2.15 14.46
N LEU A 30 -79.12 -1.98 13.14
CA LEU A 30 -78.31 -2.81 12.25
C LEU A 30 -76.88 -2.76 12.78
N ALA A 31 -76.44 -3.86 13.38
CA ALA A 31 -75.09 -3.97 13.89
C ALA A 31 -74.14 -3.88 12.70
N THR A 32 -73.50 -2.71 12.54
CA THR A 32 -72.40 -2.53 11.59
C THR A 32 -71.43 -3.69 11.81
N PRO A 33 -71.10 -4.51 10.79
CA PRO A 33 -70.18 -5.61 10.98
C PRO A 33 -68.88 -5.01 11.51
N ALA A 34 -68.53 -5.36 12.75
CA ALA A 34 -67.38 -4.77 13.43
C ALA A 34 -66.16 -5.01 12.55
N ALA A 35 -65.61 -3.93 11.98
CA ALA A 35 -64.44 -4.01 11.15
C ALA A 35 -63.34 -4.64 12.01
N GLN A 36 -62.99 -5.89 11.73
CA GLN A 36 -61.93 -6.58 12.44
C GLN A 36 -60.67 -5.77 12.21
N SER A 37 -60.25 -5.03 13.22
CA SER A 37 -58.95 -4.40 13.22
C SER A 37 -57.95 -5.55 13.13
N ARG A 38 -57.40 -5.76 11.92
CA ARG A 38 -56.21 -6.55 11.76
C ARG A 38 -55.18 -5.91 12.67
N ALA A 39 -54.91 -6.54 13.81
CA ALA A 39 -53.78 -6.20 14.62
C ALA A 39 -52.56 -6.13 13.69
N PRO A 40 -51.71 -5.10 13.80
CA PRO A 40 -50.50 -5.04 13.00
C PRO A 40 -49.76 -6.37 13.18
N PRO A 41 -49.21 -6.98 12.10
CA PRO A 41 -48.52 -8.25 12.22
C PRO A 41 -47.44 -8.11 13.30
N ALA A 42 -47.34 -9.14 14.16
CA ALA A 42 -46.31 -9.16 15.19
C ALA A 42 -44.94 -8.89 14.54
N PRO A 43 -44.07 -8.06 15.15
CA PRO A 43 -42.76 -7.78 14.58
C PRO A 43 -42.03 -9.12 14.37
N PRO A 44 -41.40 -9.34 13.19
CA PRO A 44 -40.77 -10.61 12.91
C PRO A 44 -39.65 -10.86 13.93
N ASP A 45 -39.56 -12.11 14.41
CA ASP A 45 -38.48 -12.50 15.31
C ASP A 45 -37.10 -12.39 14.62
N ALA A 46 -36.04 -12.42 15.42
CA ALA A 46 -34.67 -12.26 14.94
C ALA A 46 -34.28 -13.33 13.90
N ALA A 47 -34.77 -14.57 13.99
CA ALA A 47 -34.46 -15.61 13.02
C ALA A 47 -35.15 -15.33 11.67
N SER A 48 -36.40 -14.89 11.71
CA SER A 48 -37.16 -14.45 10.52
C SER A 48 -36.52 -13.22 9.86
N ALA A 49 -36.15 -12.19 10.64
CA ALA A 49 -35.49 -10.99 10.15
C ALA A 49 -34.11 -11.28 9.51
N MET A 50 -33.29 -12.13 10.14
CA MET A 50 -32.01 -12.57 9.59
C MET A 50 -32.19 -13.42 8.31
N LYS A 51 -33.21 -14.31 8.28
CA LYS A 51 -33.54 -15.06 7.07
C LYS A 51 -33.92 -14.14 5.91
N MET A 52 -34.80 -13.15 6.15
CA MET A 52 -35.21 -12.17 5.14
C MET A 52 -34.00 -11.39 4.60
N ALA A 53 -33.09 -10.96 5.46
CA ALA A 53 -31.87 -10.25 5.06
C ALA A 53 -30.93 -11.13 4.20
N ARG A 54 -30.70 -12.39 4.60
CA ARG A 54 -29.89 -13.34 3.82
C ARG A 54 -30.55 -13.77 2.50
N ASP A 55 -31.88 -13.80 2.43
CA ASP A 55 -32.62 -14.04 1.18
C ASP A 55 -32.55 -12.84 0.23
N ALA A 56 -32.72 -11.61 0.74
CA ALA A 56 -32.57 -10.39 -0.06
C ALA A 56 -31.16 -10.26 -0.66
N GLN A 57 -30.10 -10.57 0.11
CA GLN A 57 -28.73 -10.58 -0.41
C GLN A 57 -28.56 -11.60 -1.56
N ARG A 58 -29.10 -12.81 -1.40
CA ARG A 58 -29.07 -13.84 -2.46
C ARG A 58 -29.81 -13.40 -3.73
N ALA A 59 -30.92 -12.67 -3.58
CA ALA A 59 -31.67 -12.12 -4.70
C ALA A 59 -30.87 -11.03 -5.44
N PHE A 60 -30.34 -10.04 -4.71
CA PHE A 60 -29.49 -8.99 -5.27
C PHE A 60 -28.29 -9.56 -6.03
N GLU A 61 -27.50 -10.44 -5.42
CA GLU A 61 -26.33 -11.03 -6.08
C GLU A 61 -26.70 -11.92 -7.28
N HIS A 62 -27.93 -12.46 -7.34
CA HIS A 62 -28.43 -13.12 -8.54
C HIS A 62 -28.74 -12.14 -9.67
N VAL A 63 -29.41 -11.01 -9.39
CA VAL A 63 -29.66 -9.95 -10.38
C VAL A 63 -28.33 -9.37 -10.87
N ARG A 64 -27.41 -9.06 -9.96
CA ARG A 64 -26.05 -8.55 -10.27
C ARG A 64 -25.33 -9.43 -11.29
N ARG A 65 -25.20 -10.74 -11.01
CA ARG A 65 -24.55 -11.70 -11.92
C ARG A 65 -25.27 -11.86 -13.26
N ARG A 66 -26.60 -11.77 -13.27
CA ARG A 66 -27.41 -11.84 -14.50
C ARG A 66 -27.20 -10.63 -15.40
N ASN A 67 -26.83 -9.48 -14.82
CA ASN A 67 -26.71 -8.21 -15.51
C ASN A 67 -25.26 -7.75 -15.73
N PHE A 68 -24.24 -8.49 -15.26
CA PHE A 68 -22.84 -8.29 -15.63
C PHE A 68 -22.67 -8.14 -17.17
N PRO A 69 -21.80 -7.23 -17.66
CA PRO A 69 -21.45 -7.11 -19.07
C PRO A 69 -21.05 -8.45 -19.72
N ARG A 70 -21.12 -8.52 -21.05
CA ARG A 70 -20.69 -9.70 -21.81
C ARG A 70 -19.21 -9.56 -22.18
N GLY A 71 -18.39 -10.41 -21.58
CA GLY A 71 -16.95 -10.44 -21.82
C GLY A 71 -16.56 -11.27 -23.05
N PRO A 72 -15.25 -11.33 -23.36
CA PRO A 72 -14.73 -11.99 -24.56
C PRO A 72 -14.88 -13.52 -24.58
N LEU A 73 -14.61 -14.12 -25.74
CA LEU A 73 -14.39 -15.56 -25.89
C LEU A 73 -12.95 -15.88 -25.48
N VAL A 74 -12.77 -16.35 -24.24
CA VAL A 74 -11.47 -16.59 -23.63
C VAL A 74 -11.00 -18.04 -23.81
N ASN A 75 -9.71 -18.21 -24.08
CA ASN A 75 -9.01 -19.49 -24.07
C ASN A 75 -7.62 -19.31 -23.42
N PRO A 76 -7.56 -18.85 -22.16
CA PRO A 76 -6.31 -18.42 -21.55
C PRO A 76 -5.49 -19.65 -21.12
N ARG A 77 -4.17 -19.53 -21.20
CA ARG A 77 -3.27 -20.44 -20.48
C ARG A 77 -3.27 -20.03 -19.01
N CYS A 78 -3.29 -21.00 -18.11
CA CYS A 78 -3.23 -20.69 -16.69
C CYS A 78 -1.80 -20.28 -16.29
N GLY A 79 -1.66 -19.15 -15.61
CA GLY A 79 -0.39 -18.72 -15.01
C GLY A 79 -0.21 -19.38 -13.64
N GLU A 80 -0.91 -18.86 -12.63
CA GLU A 80 -0.92 -19.41 -11.28
C GLU A 80 -2.32 -19.94 -10.91
N GLY A 81 -2.39 -21.15 -10.35
CA GLY A 81 -3.64 -21.74 -9.84
C GLY A 81 -3.80 -21.52 -8.35
N ILE A 82 -4.88 -20.85 -7.93
CA ILE A 82 -5.23 -20.61 -6.53
C ILE A 82 -6.57 -21.29 -6.25
N GLY A 83 -6.52 -22.52 -5.71
CA GLY A 83 -7.69 -23.34 -5.41
C GLY A 83 -8.58 -23.60 -6.64
N ARG A 84 -9.79 -23.02 -6.64
CA ARG A 84 -10.77 -23.13 -7.74
C ARG A 84 -10.50 -22.14 -8.89
N PHE A 85 -9.64 -21.16 -8.66
CA PHE A 85 -9.36 -20.05 -9.57
C PHE A 85 -8.02 -20.22 -10.27
N CYS A 86 -7.88 -19.49 -11.38
CA CYS A 86 -6.61 -19.34 -12.05
C CYS A 86 -6.38 -17.85 -12.35
N LEU A 87 -5.20 -17.36 -11.98
CA LEU A 87 -4.71 -16.06 -12.39
C LEU A 87 -4.14 -16.16 -13.81
N ILE A 88 -4.56 -15.21 -14.64
CA ILE A 88 -3.98 -14.98 -15.96
C ILE A 88 -3.15 -13.69 -15.87
N GLU A 89 -1.93 -13.73 -16.40
CA GLU A 89 -1.03 -12.58 -16.52
C GLU A 89 -0.88 -12.24 -18.02
N GLY A 90 -0.69 -10.95 -18.34
CA GLY A 90 -0.57 -10.48 -19.73
C GLY A 90 -1.82 -10.73 -20.59
N TRP A 91 -3.01 -10.69 -19.97
CA TRP A 91 -4.33 -10.81 -20.61
C TRP A 91 -5.33 -9.74 -20.18
N ASP A 92 -5.00 -8.94 -19.17
CA ASP A 92 -5.72 -7.71 -18.89
C ASP A 92 -5.36 -6.72 -20.01
N ASP A 93 -6.35 -6.06 -20.60
CA ASP A 93 -6.14 -5.02 -21.63
C ASP A 93 -5.76 -3.73 -20.91
N ASP A 94 -4.67 -3.06 -21.31
CA ASP A 94 -4.20 -1.85 -20.62
C ASP A 94 -5.23 -0.70 -20.72
N ASP A 95 -6.11 -0.75 -21.73
CA ASP A 95 -7.24 0.15 -21.95
C ASP A 95 -8.57 -0.35 -21.30
N TRP A 96 -8.57 -1.36 -20.41
CA TRP A 96 -9.81 -1.85 -19.80
C TRP A 96 -10.39 -0.90 -18.75
N GLU A 97 -11.62 -0.42 -18.99
CA GLU A 97 -12.39 0.41 -18.06
C GLU A 97 -13.59 -0.34 -17.43
N PRO A 98 -13.93 -0.08 -16.15
CA PRO A 98 -15.10 -0.66 -15.50
C PRO A 98 -16.41 -0.09 -16.06
N VAL A 99 -17.18 -0.94 -16.75
CA VAL A 99 -18.52 -0.61 -17.24
C VAL A 99 -19.45 -0.26 -16.06
N PRO A 100 -20.20 0.87 -16.09
CA PRO A 100 -21.16 1.23 -15.05
C PRO A 100 -22.20 0.13 -14.77
N GLU A 101 -22.59 -0.04 -13.50
CA GLU A 101 -23.60 -1.04 -13.12
C GLU A 101 -24.97 -0.74 -13.76
N ASP A 102 -25.65 -1.80 -14.20
CA ASP A 102 -26.98 -1.73 -14.81
C ASP A 102 -28.02 -1.13 -13.83
N PRO A 103 -28.95 -0.25 -14.28
CA PRO A 103 -29.92 0.39 -13.40
C PRO A 103 -30.80 -0.57 -12.56
N GLU A 104 -31.08 -1.78 -13.04
CA GLU A 104 -31.80 -2.79 -12.25
C GLU A 104 -30.97 -3.25 -11.05
N VAL A 105 -29.64 -3.35 -11.20
CA VAL A 105 -28.71 -3.67 -10.11
C VAL A 105 -28.65 -2.51 -9.11
N VAL A 106 -28.63 -1.26 -9.57
CA VAL A 106 -28.62 -0.08 -8.71
C VAL A 106 -29.88 0.00 -7.84
N GLU A 107 -31.07 -0.25 -8.40
CA GLU A 107 -32.30 -0.23 -7.60
C GLU A 107 -32.46 -1.46 -6.68
N GLU A 108 -32.07 -2.66 -7.12
CA GLU A 108 -32.05 -3.83 -6.22
C GLU A 108 -31.02 -3.67 -5.08
N ARG A 109 -29.91 -2.94 -5.31
CA ARG A 109 -28.98 -2.53 -4.25
C ARG A 109 -29.65 -1.59 -3.23
N HIS A 110 -30.51 -0.68 -3.66
CA HIS A 110 -31.31 0.17 -2.77
C HIS A 110 -32.32 -0.65 -1.95
N VAL A 111 -33.04 -1.57 -2.59
CA VAL A 111 -33.98 -2.49 -1.93
C VAL A 111 -33.27 -3.34 -0.87
N LEU A 112 -32.12 -3.92 -1.21
CA LEU A 112 -31.30 -4.70 -0.27
C LEU A 112 -30.91 -3.89 0.97
N ILE A 113 -30.39 -2.68 0.78
CA ILE A 113 -29.96 -1.81 1.88
C ILE A 113 -31.14 -1.47 2.81
N ALA A 114 -32.33 -1.20 2.25
CA ALA A 114 -33.54 -0.94 3.03
C ALA A 114 -34.00 -2.17 3.85
N VAL A 115 -33.85 -3.39 3.32
CA VAL A 115 -34.12 -4.64 4.05
C VAL A 115 -33.08 -4.85 5.17
N LEU A 116 -31.79 -4.65 4.88
CA LEU A 116 -30.71 -4.79 5.87
C LEU A 116 -30.85 -3.79 7.02
N ASP A 117 -31.16 -2.52 6.73
CA ASP A 117 -31.45 -1.49 7.74
C ASP A 117 -32.69 -1.86 8.58
N SER A 118 -33.67 -2.53 7.98
CA SER A 118 -34.88 -2.98 8.69
C SER A 118 -34.62 -4.16 9.61
N ALA A 119 -33.80 -5.12 9.19
CA ALA A 119 -33.36 -6.24 10.04
C ALA A 119 -32.46 -5.77 11.19
N ALA A 120 -31.54 -4.83 10.96
CA ALA A 120 -30.65 -4.30 12.00
C ALA A 120 -31.37 -3.48 13.10
N ARG A 121 -32.59 -2.98 12.85
CA ARG A 121 -33.45 -2.41 13.90
C ARG A 121 -34.05 -3.47 14.84
N ILE A 122 -34.16 -4.72 14.37
CA ILE A 122 -34.69 -5.86 15.13
C ILE A 122 -33.56 -6.63 15.82
N ILE A 123 -32.39 -6.72 15.17
CA ILE A 123 -31.19 -7.42 15.66
C ILE A 123 -30.03 -6.41 15.81
N PRO A 124 -30.12 -5.45 16.75
CA PRO A 124 -29.10 -4.42 16.91
C PRO A 124 -27.79 -5.03 17.44
N GLY A 125 -26.72 -4.90 16.65
CA GLY A 125 -25.39 -5.41 17.00
C GLY A 125 -25.02 -6.74 16.35
N ASP A 126 -25.87 -7.30 15.47
CA ASP A 126 -25.46 -8.42 14.62
C ASP A 126 -24.32 -7.99 13.68
N GLU A 127 -23.21 -8.71 13.72
CA GLU A 127 -21.97 -8.39 13.00
C GLU A 127 -22.13 -8.49 11.48
N TRP A 128 -22.86 -9.51 11.02
CA TRP A 128 -23.11 -9.76 9.60
C TRP A 128 -24.02 -8.68 9.02
N LEU A 129 -25.13 -8.35 9.68
CA LEU A 129 -26.01 -7.24 9.29
C LEU A 129 -25.26 -5.91 9.30
N THR A 130 -24.46 -5.64 10.33
CA THR A 130 -23.66 -4.40 10.39
C THR A 130 -22.66 -4.34 9.23
N GLY A 131 -21.96 -5.44 8.95
CA GLY A 131 -21.03 -5.57 7.85
C GLY A 131 -21.67 -5.38 6.47
N GLN A 132 -22.74 -6.12 6.16
CA GLN A 132 -23.42 -6.00 4.86
C GLN A 132 -23.99 -4.58 4.64
N ARG A 133 -24.50 -3.92 5.69
CA ARG A 133 -24.99 -2.53 5.61
C ARG A 133 -23.91 -1.51 5.30
N VAL A 134 -22.64 -1.81 5.61
CA VAL A 134 -21.46 -1.03 5.23
C VAL A 134 -21.01 -1.40 3.82
N ALA A 135 -20.85 -2.70 3.53
CA ALA A 135 -20.36 -3.20 2.24
C ALA A 135 -21.19 -2.69 1.05
N TYR A 136 -22.51 -2.85 1.11
CA TYR A 136 -23.40 -2.44 0.02
C TYR A 136 -23.56 -0.91 -0.07
N ARG A 137 -23.24 -0.14 0.99
CA ARG A 137 -23.14 1.32 0.95
C ARG A 137 -21.86 1.80 0.28
N LEU A 138 -20.71 1.20 0.59
CA LEU A 138 -19.45 1.49 -0.10
C LEU A 138 -19.56 1.21 -1.59
N GLU A 139 -20.10 0.05 -1.98
CA GLU A 139 -20.38 -0.26 -3.39
C GLU A 139 -21.45 0.64 -4.04
N ALA A 140 -22.18 1.45 -3.27
CA ALA A 140 -23.07 2.50 -3.78
C ALA A 140 -22.43 3.91 -3.77
N GLY A 141 -21.12 4.02 -3.50
CA GLY A 141 -20.43 5.30 -3.33
C GLY A 141 -20.77 6.07 -2.05
N ARG A 142 -21.49 5.45 -1.11
CA ARG A 142 -22.05 6.10 0.09
C ARG A 142 -21.19 5.87 1.34
N GLY A 143 -19.90 6.22 1.25
CA GLY A 143 -18.93 6.08 2.34
C GLY A 143 -19.31 6.84 3.60
N GLU A 144 -19.69 8.13 3.50
CA GLU A 144 -20.06 8.93 4.67
C GLU A 144 -21.35 8.41 5.37
N GLU A 145 -22.34 7.88 4.63
CA GLU A 145 -23.48 7.18 5.28
C GLU A 145 -23.02 5.95 6.07
N ALA A 146 -22.01 5.23 5.59
CA ALA A 146 -21.44 4.09 6.29
C ALA A 146 -20.64 4.52 7.54
N LEU A 147 -19.99 5.69 7.53
CA LEU A 147 -19.37 6.27 8.73
C LEU A 147 -20.41 6.66 9.79
N THR A 148 -21.46 7.42 9.42
CA THR A 148 -22.54 7.79 10.35
C THR A 148 -23.27 6.56 10.91
N LEU A 149 -23.39 5.48 10.12
CA LEU A 149 -23.90 4.19 10.59
C LEU A 149 -23.03 3.57 11.69
N LEU A 150 -21.70 3.71 11.57
CA LEU A 150 -20.72 3.12 12.49
C LEU A 150 -20.54 3.91 13.79
N GLU A 151 -20.86 5.21 13.83
CA GLU A 151 -20.95 5.98 15.08
C GLU A 151 -21.91 5.33 16.10
N ALA A 152 -22.99 4.72 15.61
CA ALA A 152 -23.98 4.00 16.39
C ALA A 152 -23.78 2.48 16.40
N CYS A 153 -22.59 1.97 16.04
CA CYS A 153 -22.30 0.54 15.97
C CYS A 153 -22.44 -0.14 17.33
N ARG A 154 -23.15 -1.28 17.35
CA ARG A 154 -23.42 -2.10 18.56
C ARG A 154 -22.91 -3.53 18.47
N ALA A 155 -22.15 -3.83 17.41
CA ALA A 155 -21.49 -5.12 17.25
C ALA A 155 -20.25 -5.21 18.15
N GLU A 156 -19.46 -6.27 18.01
CA GLU A 156 -18.16 -6.36 18.65
C GLU A 156 -17.27 -5.14 18.29
N ARG A 157 -16.50 -4.64 19.27
CA ARG A 157 -15.79 -3.36 19.23
C ARG A 157 -14.58 -3.36 18.31
N ALA A 158 -13.86 -4.48 18.15
CA ALA A 158 -12.85 -4.63 17.11
C ALA A 158 -13.51 -4.63 15.73
N TRP A 159 -14.61 -5.37 15.53
CA TRP A 159 -15.34 -5.39 14.27
C TRP A 159 -15.87 -4.01 13.85
N CYS A 160 -16.51 -3.28 14.77
CA CYS A 160 -16.95 -1.90 14.51
C CYS A 160 -15.79 -1.00 14.06
N ALA A 161 -14.61 -1.10 14.70
CA ALA A 161 -13.44 -0.31 14.34
C ALA A 161 -12.78 -0.75 13.02
N GLY A 162 -12.77 -2.05 12.74
CA GLY A 162 -12.31 -2.60 11.46
C GLY A 162 -13.18 -2.12 10.29
N LEU A 163 -14.51 -2.14 10.46
CA LEU A 163 -15.43 -1.54 9.49
C LEU A 163 -15.19 -0.03 9.30
N THR A 164 -14.88 0.73 10.35
CA THR A 164 -14.50 2.14 10.22
C THR A 164 -13.21 2.30 9.42
N GLY A 165 -12.16 1.52 9.72
CA GLY A 165 -10.90 1.55 8.98
C GLY A 165 -11.08 1.19 7.50
N PHE A 166 -11.90 0.19 7.22
CA PHE A 166 -12.27 -0.23 5.87
C PHE A 166 -12.98 0.88 5.08
N VAL A 167 -14.01 1.53 5.66
CA VAL A 167 -14.69 2.66 5.00
C VAL A 167 -13.74 3.83 4.72
N LEU A 168 -12.82 4.12 5.65
CA LEU A 168 -11.83 5.19 5.50
C LEU A 168 -10.78 4.85 4.43
N GLN A 169 -10.27 3.61 4.38
CA GLN A 169 -9.35 3.13 3.35
C GLN A 169 -9.96 3.28 1.95
N GLU A 170 -11.19 2.78 1.77
CA GLU A 170 -11.93 2.80 0.50
C GLU A 170 -12.32 4.24 0.09
N SER A 171 -12.29 5.19 1.04
CA SER A 171 -12.49 6.62 0.80
C SER A 171 -11.17 7.42 0.68
N GLY A 172 -10.00 6.76 0.64
CA GLY A 172 -8.68 7.42 0.54
C GLY A 172 -8.20 8.13 1.80
N ARG A 173 -8.88 7.94 2.95
CA ARG A 173 -8.60 8.61 4.24
C ARG A 173 -7.59 7.81 5.07
N TYR A 174 -6.44 7.51 4.47
CA TYR A 174 -5.49 6.48 4.94
C TYR A 174 -4.99 6.65 6.38
N ALA A 175 -4.62 7.87 6.81
CA ALA A 175 -4.20 8.13 8.18
C ALA A 175 -5.27 7.74 9.22
N GLU A 176 -6.53 8.12 8.97
CA GLU A 176 -7.66 7.81 9.85
C GLU A 176 -8.02 6.32 9.79
N ALA A 177 -7.84 5.69 8.61
CA ALA A 177 -8.05 4.26 8.41
C ALA A 177 -7.09 3.43 9.28
N GLU A 178 -5.80 3.76 9.25
CA GLU A 178 -4.76 3.09 10.04
C GLU A 178 -4.98 3.26 11.55
N GLU A 179 -5.35 4.46 12.01
CA GLU A 179 -5.77 4.63 13.41
C GLU A 179 -6.98 3.75 13.78
N ALA A 180 -7.96 3.62 12.87
CA ALA A 180 -9.14 2.79 13.10
C ALA A 180 -8.79 1.29 13.11
N PHE A 181 -7.84 0.86 12.28
CA PHE A 181 -7.31 -0.50 12.31
C PHE A 181 -6.47 -0.78 13.56
N GLU A 182 -5.62 0.13 14.03
CA GLU A 182 -4.95 -0.01 15.33
C GLU A 182 -5.95 -0.10 16.49
N ARG A 183 -7.02 0.72 16.46
CA ARG A 183 -8.14 0.61 17.40
C ARG A 183 -8.88 -0.72 17.30
N ALA A 184 -8.87 -1.42 16.16
CA ALA A 184 -9.44 -2.75 15.99
C ALA A 184 -8.49 -3.85 16.50
N LEU A 185 -7.26 -3.89 16.00
CA LEU A 185 -6.23 -4.87 16.38
C LEU A 185 -5.96 -4.84 17.89
N GLY A 186 -5.93 -3.65 18.50
CA GLY A 186 -5.75 -3.48 19.95
C GLY A 186 -6.91 -4.00 20.83
N ARG A 187 -8.05 -4.37 20.23
CA ARG A 187 -9.22 -4.97 20.92
C ARG A 187 -9.31 -6.49 20.73
N MET A 188 -8.73 -7.01 19.66
CA MET A 188 -8.62 -8.44 19.37
C MET A 188 -7.72 -9.16 20.38
N THR A 189 -8.01 -10.44 20.62
CA THR A 189 -7.06 -11.40 21.23
C THR A 189 -5.81 -11.55 20.37
N ASP A 190 -4.72 -12.11 20.93
CA ASP A 190 -3.49 -12.31 20.16
C ASP A 190 -3.69 -13.28 18.97
N GLU A 191 -4.53 -14.32 19.11
CA GLU A 191 -4.83 -15.28 18.04
C GLU A 191 -5.59 -14.63 16.88
N GLU A 192 -6.65 -13.89 17.17
CA GLU A 192 -7.37 -13.08 16.18
C GLU A 192 -6.42 -12.07 15.52
N ARG A 193 -5.68 -11.29 16.32
CA ARG A 193 -4.74 -10.28 15.81
C ARG A 193 -3.73 -10.89 14.84
N CYS A 194 -3.19 -12.07 15.16
CA CYS A 194 -2.33 -12.81 14.24
C CYS A 194 -3.04 -13.21 12.94
N GLY A 195 -4.29 -13.68 12.99
CA GLY A 195 -5.09 -13.98 11.79
C GLY A 195 -5.41 -12.74 10.92
N TRP A 196 -5.34 -11.54 11.51
CA TRP A 196 -5.53 -10.26 10.82
C TRP A 196 -4.21 -9.66 10.29
N THR A 197 -3.07 -9.83 10.97
CA THR A 197 -1.77 -9.32 10.52
C THR A 197 -0.95 -10.30 9.67
N GLU A 198 -1.45 -11.52 9.42
CA GLU A 198 -0.58 -12.56 8.84
C GLU A 198 -0.21 -12.37 7.37
N LEU A 199 1.07 -12.63 7.09
CA LEU A 199 1.69 -12.36 5.79
C LEU A 199 1.71 -13.56 4.85
N GLY A 200 1.19 -14.73 5.24
CA GLY A 200 1.34 -15.97 4.50
C GLY A 200 0.92 -15.85 3.02
N PRO A 201 -0.27 -15.31 2.70
CA PRO A 201 -0.73 -15.06 1.34
C PRO A 201 0.11 -14.07 0.52
N VAL A 202 0.89 -13.17 1.14
CA VAL A 202 1.57 -12.06 0.45
C VAL A 202 3.09 -12.23 0.32
N LEU A 203 3.67 -13.29 0.91
CA LEU A 203 5.09 -13.60 0.86
C LEU A 203 5.43 -14.64 -0.23
N ASP A 204 6.69 -14.64 -0.67
CA ASP A 204 7.26 -15.71 -1.50
C ASP A 204 7.37 -17.04 -0.73
N GLY A 205 7.46 -18.18 -1.42
CA GLY A 205 7.50 -19.50 -0.77
C GLY A 205 8.67 -19.71 0.21
N ARG A 206 9.82 -19.06 0.01
CA ARG A 206 11.00 -19.15 0.89
C ARG A 206 10.83 -18.29 2.15
N THR A 207 10.36 -17.05 2.02
CA THR A 207 10.12 -16.18 3.18
C THR A 207 8.87 -16.63 3.94
N ARG A 208 7.78 -17.01 3.26
CA ARG A 208 6.57 -17.62 3.84
C ARG A 208 6.91 -18.83 4.71
N GLY A 209 7.65 -19.80 4.15
CA GLY A 209 8.05 -21.00 4.89
C GLY A 209 9.00 -20.73 6.08
N ARG A 210 9.67 -19.57 6.13
CA ARG A 210 10.41 -19.08 7.32
C ARG A 210 9.46 -18.43 8.33
N TYR A 211 8.60 -17.53 7.86
CA TYR A 211 7.62 -16.77 8.63
C TYR A 211 6.63 -17.67 9.38
N GLU A 212 6.09 -18.69 8.71
CA GLU A 212 5.12 -19.64 9.28
C GLU A 212 5.69 -20.49 10.43
N ARG A 213 7.02 -20.59 10.57
CA ARG A 213 7.66 -21.25 11.72
C ARG A 213 7.71 -20.38 12.97
N PHE A 214 7.48 -19.07 12.86
CA PHE A 214 7.39 -18.20 14.02
C PHE A 214 5.97 -18.23 14.60
N GLY A 215 5.88 -18.60 15.89
CA GLY A 215 4.61 -18.63 16.61
C GLY A 215 3.89 -17.27 16.57
N CYS A 216 2.56 -17.32 16.58
CA CYS A 216 1.70 -16.14 16.74
C CYS A 216 2.19 -15.29 17.94
N GLY A 217 2.22 -13.96 17.76
CA GLY A 217 2.63 -13.03 18.82
C GLY A 217 4.10 -13.13 19.25
N SER A 218 4.93 -13.95 18.61
CA SER A 218 6.36 -14.04 18.96
C SER A 218 7.12 -12.76 18.54
N PRO A 219 8.17 -12.35 19.27
CA PRO A 219 8.96 -11.17 18.91
C PRO A 219 9.56 -11.23 17.48
N PRO A 220 10.11 -12.35 16.99
CA PRO A 220 10.61 -12.45 15.61
C PRO A 220 9.50 -12.25 14.56
N ARG A 221 8.32 -12.86 14.77
CA ARG A 221 7.17 -12.69 13.87
C ARG A 221 6.73 -11.24 13.77
N ARG A 222 6.57 -10.56 14.92
CA ARG A 222 6.20 -9.13 14.95
C ARG A 222 7.28 -8.24 14.34
N ALA A 223 8.57 -8.62 14.39
CA ALA A 223 9.63 -7.87 13.73
C ALA A 223 9.48 -7.97 12.20
N VAL A 224 9.37 -9.20 11.67
CA VAL A 224 9.10 -9.46 10.24
C VAL A 224 7.85 -8.72 9.76
N GLU A 225 6.76 -8.72 10.54
CA GLU A 225 5.54 -7.98 10.22
C GLU A 225 5.77 -6.46 10.16
N ARG A 226 6.47 -5.85 11.13
CA ARG A 226 6.79 -4.40 11.06
C ARG A 226 7.69 -4.07 9.87
N SER A 227 8.74 -4.86 9.62
CA SER A 227 9.68 -4.65 8.53
C SER A 227 9.00 -4.75 7.16
N PHE A 228 8.14 -5.74 6.97
CA PHE A 228 7.35 -5.88 5.74
C PHE A 228 6.49 -4.64 5.49
N TRP A 229 5.71 -4.21 6.48
CA TRP A 229 4.81 -3.06 6.31
C TRP A 229 5.56 -1.74 6.11
N HIS A 230 6.65 -1.50 6.83
CA HIS A 230 7.47 -0.29 6.66
C HIS A 230 8.13 -0.21 5.27
N LEU A 231 8.71 -1.30 4.79
CA LEU A 231 9.44 -1.31 3.52
C LEU A 231 8.50 -1.39 2.30
N SER A 232 7.34 -2.06 2.44
CA SER A 232 6.31 -2.14 1.39
C SER A 232 5.47 -0.87 1.26
N ASP A 233 5.59 0.08 2.19
CA ASP A 233 4.82 1.32 2.22
C ASP A 233 5.04 2.15 0.93
N PRO A 234 4.04 2.78 0.30
CA PRO A 234 4.24 3.49 -0.96
C PRO A 234 5.15 4.70 -0.78
N LEU A 235 4.81 5.56 0.19
CA LEU A 235 5.46 6.84 0.47
C LEU A 235 5.50 7.09 1.99
N TRP A 236 6.67 7.09 2.60
CA TRP A 236 6.82 7.55 3.99
C TRP A 236 6.54 9.05 4.19
N LEU A 237 6.44 9.79 3.09
CA LEU A 237 5.91 11.17 3.02
C LEU A 237 4.41 11.26 3.34
N VAL A 238 3.65 10.16 3.23
CA VAL A 238 2.22 10.11 3.53
C VAL A 238 2.00 9.41 4.89
N PRO A 239 1.19 9.98 5.80
CA PRO A 239 0.81 9.29 7.02
C PRO A 239 -0.35 8.32 6.73
N GLY A 240 -0.19 7.06 7.12
CA GLY A 240 -1.24 6.03 6.98
C GLY A 240 -0.73 4.60 6.78
N MET A 241 0.57 4.42 6.50
CA MET A 241 1.14 3.12 6.17
C MET A 241 0.29 2.39 5.12
N GLU A 242 -0.06 3.08 4.03
CA GLU A 242 -1.20 2.74 3.16
C GLU A 242 -1.25 1.28 2.73
N ARG A 243 -0.09 0.64 2.56
CA ARG A 243 0.00 -0.76 2.15
C ARG A 243 -0.48 -1.75 3.23
N ARG A 244 -0.37 -1.38 4.51
CA ARG A 244 -0.83 -2.13 5.69
C ARG A 244 -2.32 -1.93 5.92
N SER A 245 -2.79 -0.69 5.92
CA SER A 245 -4.22 -0.35 6.03
C SER A 245 -5.00 -0.96 4.85
N GLU A 246 -4.41 -1.04 3.64
CA GLU A 246 -4.93 -1.82 2.51
C GLU A 246 -5.06 -3.33 2.81
N HIS A 247 -4.05 -3.96 3.43
CA HIS A 247 -4.15 -5.38 3.79
C HIS A 247 -5.26 -5.62 4.83
N LEU A 248 -5.41 -4.72 5.80
CA LEU A 248 -6.43 -4.83 6.84
C LEU A 248 -7.84 -4.57 6.28
N ALA A 249 -7.98 -3.67 5.30
CA ALA A 249 -9.20 -3.52 4.51
C ALA A 249 -9.53 -4.77 3.70
N ARG A 250 -8.54 -5.44 3.09
CA ARG A 250 -8.72 -6.75 2.42
C ARG A 250 -9.13 -7.86 3.39
N ARG A 251 -8.65 -7.84 4.64
CA ARG A 251 -9.14 -8.74 5.71
C ARG A 251 -10.61 -8.47 6.05
N VAL A 252 -11.02 -7.20 6.18
CA VAL A 252 -12.45 -6.84 6.34
C VAL A 252 -13.26 -7.32 5.14
N ARG A 253 -12.80 -7.10 3.91
CA ARG A 253 -13.46 -7.55 2.67
C ARG A 253 -13.66 -9.08 2.65
N ALA A 254 -12.66 -9.86 3.04
CA ALA A 254 -12.77 -11.31 3.14
C ALA A 254 -13.75 -11.75 4.26
N ALA A 255 -13.69 -11.11 5.43
CA ALA A 255 -14.62 -11.39 6.54
C ALA A 255 -16.08 -11.06 6.17
N LEU A 256 -16.31 -9.96 5.46
CA LEU A 256 -17.62 -9.57 4.90
C LEU A 256 -18.19 -10.60 3.92
N GLN A 257 -17.33 -11.34 3.21
CA GLN A 257 -17.72 -12.27 2.16
C GLN A 257 -17.81 -13.73 2.62
N ALA A 258 -17.14 -14.10 3.71
CA ALA A 258 -17.06 -15.49 4.21
C ALA A 258 -18.43 -16.18 4.38
N ASP A 259 -19.42 -15.43 4.84
CA ASP A 259 -20.79 -15.88 5.10
C ASP A 259 -21.85 -15.17 4.23
N ALA A 260 -21.42 -14.66 3.06
CA ALA A 260 -22.23 -13.93 2.09
C ALA A 260 -22.62 -14.76 0.85
N ALA A 261 -23.62 -14.28 0.11
CA ALA A 261 -23.71 -14.57 -1.32
C ALA A 261 -22.61 -13.78 -2.06
N SER A 262 -21.88 -14.41 -2.98
CA SER A 262 -20.72 -13.78 -3.64
C SER A 262 -21.00 -13.36 -5.11
N PRO A 263 -20.28 -12.35 -5.64
CA PRO A 263 -20.33 -11.98 -7.06
C PRO A 263 -19.96 -13.10 -8.04
N TRP A 264 -19.24 -14.14 -7.59
CA TRP A 264 -18.90 -15.32 -8.41
C TRP A 264 -19.98 -16.41 -8.41
N GLY A 265 -21.03 -16.28 -7.59
CA GLY A 265 -22.13 -17.24 -7.53
C GLY A 265 -21.79 -18.57 -6.83
N MET A 266 -20.65 -18.62 -6.15
CA MET A 266 -20.14 -19.78 -5.43
C MET A 266 -19.88 -19.42 -3.96
N ARG A 267 -19.79 -20.43 -3.08
CA ARG A 267 -19.43 -20.19 -1.67
C ARG A 267 -18.02 -19.60 -1.58
N TRP A 268 -17.83 -18.58 -0.73
CA TRP A 268 -16.52 -18.08 -0.36
C TRP A 268 -15.63 -19.18 0.22
N GLY A 269 -14.32 -19.02 0.12
CA GLY A 269 -13.32 -19.99 0.57
C GLY A 269 -11.91 -19.41 0.51
N ASP A 270 -10.94 -20.20 0.95
CA ASP A 270 -9.57 -19.75 1.19
C ASP A 270 -8.87 -19.22 -0.07
N ASP A 271 -9.29 -19.69 -1.24
CA ASP A 271 -8.81 -19.19 -2.54
C ASP A 271 -9.26 -17.76 -2.85
N LEU A 272 -10.53 -17.45 -2.64
CA LEU A 272 -11.04 -16.08 -2.74
C LEU A 272 -10.48 -15.17 -1.64
N THR A 273 -10.24 -15.70 -0.43
CA THR A 273 -9.51 -14.98 0.63
C THR A 273 -8.09 -14.64 0.19
N GLU A 274 -7.30 -15.63 -0.31
CA GLU A 274 -5.93 -15.38 -0.79
C GLU A 274 -5.91 -14.39 -1.95
N ILE A 275 -6.77 -14.54 -2.96
CA ILE A 275 -6.88 -13.61 -4.09
C ILE A 275 -7.21 -12.20 -3.60
N THR A 276 -8.15 -12.03 -2.67
CA THR A 276 -8.53 -10.72 -2.12
C THR A 276 -7.36 -10.08 -1.36
N LEU A 277 -6.60 -10.84 -0.57
CA LEU A 277 -5.44 -10.33 0.16
C LEU A 277 -4.28 -9.95 -0.78
N ARG A 278 -4.06 -10.72 -1.85
CA ARG A 278 -3.00 -10.51 -2.83
C ARG A 278 -3.29 -9.38 -3.82
N PHE A 279 -4.51 -9.26 -4.34
CA PHE A 279 -4.84 -8.37 -5.46
C PHE A 279 -5.96 -7.35 -5.18
N GLY A 280 -6.62 -7.43 -4.03
CA GLY A 280 -7.73 -6.55 -3.66
C GLY A 280 -9.09 -7.06 -4.12
N TRP A 281 -10.10 -6.18 -4.03
CA TRP A 281 -11.44 -6.44 -4.58
C TRP A 281 -11.45 -6.13 -6.09
N PRO A 282 -12.15 -6.91 -6.94
CA PRO A 282 -12.22 -6.62 -8.38
C PRO A 282 -12.83 -5.24 -8.67
N ALA A 283 -12.34 -4.62 -9.74
CA ALA A 283 -12.86 -3.36 -10.27
C ALA A 283 -14.15 -3.58 -11.09
N GLY A 284 -14.33 -4.78 -11.63
CA GLY A 284 -15.55 -5.17 -12.34
C GLY A 284 -15.59 -6.66 -12.66
N TRP A 285 -16.72 -7.11 -13.22
CA TRP A 285 -16.95 -8.50 -13.60
C TRP A 285 -17.66 -8.59 -14.95
N GLU A 286 -17.35 -9.64 -15.70
CA GLU A 286 -17.97 -9.93 -16.98
C GLU A 286 -18.41 -11.39 -17.07
N ARG A 287 -19.41 -11.65 -17.91
CA ARG A 287 -19.76 -12.99 -18.38
C ARG A 287 -18.94 -13.31 -19.62
N ALA A 288 -17.72 -13.79 -19.41
CA ALA A 288 -16.87 -14.28 -20.48
C ALA A 288 -17.28 -15.70 -20.90
N ARG A 289 -16.96 -16.09 -22.12
CA ARG A 289 -17.19 -17.46 -22.61
C ARG A 289 -15.88 -18.21 -22.66
N ARG A 290 -15.71 -19.25 -21.85
CA ARG A 290 -14.52 -20.09 -21.88
C ARG A 290 -14.65 -21.16 -22.95
N ARG A 291 -13.69 -21.25 -23.87
CA ARG A 291 -13.61 -22.35 -24.83
C ARG A 291 -12.88 -23.56 -24.24
N PHE A 292 -13.44 -24.75 -24.42
CA PHE A 292 -12.78 -26.03 -24.15
C PHE A 292 -12.27 -26.69 -25.44
N VAL A 293 -11.49 -27.77 -25.31
CA VAL A 293 -11.04 -28.59 -26.44
C VAL A 293 -12.25 -29.06 -27.26
N GLY A 294 -12.31 -28.64 -28.53
CA GLY A 294 -13.45 -28.86 -29.42
C GLY A 294 -14.32 -27.60 -29.63
N SER A 295 -15.64 -27.78 -29.47
CA SER A 295 -16.68 -26.78 -29.77
C SER A 295 -17.58 -26.42 -28.56
N ARG A 296 -17.31 -26.95 -27.36
CA ARG A 296 -18.04 -26.57 -26.15
C ARG A 296 -17.53 -25.25 -25.59
N THR A 297 -18.46 -24.42 -25.15
CA THR A 297 -18.18 -23.14 -24.47
C THR A 297 -19.08 -23.01 -23.25
N ASP A 298 -18.49 -22.74 -22.09
CA ASP A 298 -19.22 -22.47 -20.86
C ASP A 298 -19.12 -20.98 -20.52
N GLU A 299 -20.18 -20.41 -19.92
CA GLU A 299 -20.17 -19.04 -19.41
C GLU A 299 -19.52 -19.00 -18.03
N ILE A 300 -18.58 -18.08 -17.82
CA ILE A 300 -17.84 -17.91 -16.57
C ILE A 300 -17.90 -16.46 -16.10
N VAL A 301 -17.84 -16.25 -14.78
CA VAL A 301 -17.58 -14.94 -14.21
C VAL A 301 -16.08 -14.67 -14.33
N TRP A 302 -15.72 -13.75 -15.22
CA TRP A 302 -14.39 -13.13 -15.27
C TRP A 302 -14.39 -11.91 -14.36
N SER A 303 -13.29 -11.67 -13.65
CA SER A 303 -13.16 -10.56 -12.71
C SER A 303 -11.91 -9.75 -13.02
N HIS A 304 -12.09 -8.48 -13.32
CA HIS A 304 -11.05 -7.56 -13.77
C HIS A 304 -10.51 -6.72 -12.61
N ARG A 305 -9.28 -6.23 -12.76
CA ARG A 305 -8.63 -5.23 -11.90
C ARG A 305 -8.56 -3.91 -12.68
N LEU A 306 -8.30 -2.79 -12.01
CA LEU A 306 -7.87 -1.60 -12.73
C LEU A 306 -6.45 -1.83 -13.30
N PRO A 307 -6.15 -1.33 -14.51
CA PRO A 307 -4.79 -1.08 -14.96
C PRO A 307 -3.98 -0.23 -13.96
N GLY A 308 -2.65 -0.26 -14.08
CA GLY A 308 -1.75 0.51 -13.19
C GLY A 308 -1.65 0.00 -11.74
N ALA A 309 -2.08 -1.23 -11.46
CA ALA A 309 -1.93 -1.85 -10.14
C ALA A 309 -0.46 -2.24 -9.85
N GLN A 310 0.26 -1.38 -9.13
CA GLN A 310 1.68 -1.52 -8.84
C GLN A 310 2.01 -2.57 -7.76
N ARG A 311 3.28 -2.98 -7.69
CA ARG A 311 3.82 -4.00 -6.78
C ARG A 311 4.44 -3.34 -5.54
N PHE A 312 3.83 -3.58 -4.38
CA PHE A 312 4.28 -3.05 -3.07
C PHE A 312 4.51 -4.22 -2.11
N THR A 313 5.75 -4.73 -2.11
CA THR A 313 6.19 -5.93 -1.35
C THR A 313 7.72 -5.92 -1.10
N VAL A 314 8.23 -6.86 -0.32
CA VAL A 314 9.65 -7.09 -0.03
C VAL A 314 9.99 -8.56 -0.27
N LEU A 315 11.10 -8.84 -0.94
CA LEU A 315 11.41 -10.20 -1.42
C LEU A 315 11.93 -11.15 -0.34
N GLN A 316 12.68 -10.62 0.62
CA GLN A 316 13.37 -11.41 1.64
C GLN A 316 13.30 -10.68 2.97
N LEU A 317 12.80 -11.38 3.99
CA LEU A 317 12.74 -10.90 5.37
C LEU A 317 13.56 -11.82 6.27
N GLY A 318 14.59 -11.26 6.90
CA GLY A 318 15.36 -11.92 7.94
C GLY A 318 14.65 -11.89 9.30
N PRO A 319 15.05 -12.74 10.26
CA PRO A 319 14.83 -12.45 11.68
C PRO A 319 15.59 -11.16 12.08
N ALA A 320 15.17 -10.52 13.15
CA ALA A 320 15.68 -9.21 13.61
C ALA A 320 17.16 -9.15 14.08
N GLU A 321 17.93 -10.23 13.87
CA GLU A 321 19.34 -10.36 14.24
C GLU A 321 20.23 -10.77 13.05
N ASP A 322 19.65 -11.16 11.91
CA ASP A 322 20.35 -11.28 10.61
C ASP A 322 20.37 -9.90 9.93
N GLU A 323 21.39 -9.58 9.11
CA GLU A 323 21.33 -8.39 8.25
C GLU A 323 20.13 -8.48 7.29
N PRO A 324 19.32 -7.41 7.12
CA PRO A 324 18.18 -7.43 6.23
C PRO A 324 18.65 -7.51 4.77
N LEU A 325 18.36 -8.62 4.09
CA LEU A 325 18.73 -8.85 2.69
C LEU A 325 17.77 -8.11 1.74
N TRP A 326 18.02 -6.81 1.53
CA TRP A 326 17.23 -5.89 0.71
C TRP A 326 17.36 -6.11 -0.82
N ALA A 327 17.22 -7.34 -1.30
CA ALA A 327 16.94 -7.56 -2.72
C ALA A 327 15.54 -6.97 -3.06
N LEU A 328 15.41 -6.25 -4.19
CA LEU A 328 14.18 -5.55 -4.58
C LEU A 328 13.52 -6.06 -5.88
N ASP A 329 14.24 -6.79 -6.73
CA ASP A 329 13.71 -7.35 -7.99
C ASP A 329 13.09 -8.78 -7.86
N GLU A 330 11.76 -8.90 -7.69
CA GLU A 330 11.04 -10.14 -8.08
C GLU A 330 10.46 -9.95 -9.49
N PRO A 331 10.80 -10.82 -10.46
CA PRO A 331 10.23 -10.75 -11.81
C PRO A 331 8.70 -10.94 -11.85
N GLU A 332 8.15 -11.74 -10.94
CA GLU A 332 6.78 -12.27 -10.99
C GLU A 332 5.90 -11.72 -9.84
N GLY A 333 4.71 -11.22 -10.16
CA GLY A 333 3.98 -10.27 -9.32
C GLY A 333 3.05 -10.89 -8.27
N ARG A 334 3.59 -11.36 -7.13
CA ARG A 334 2.77 -12.03 -6.10
C ARG A 334 1.59 -11.22 -5.54
N THR A 335 1.72 -9.90 -5.44
CA THR A 335 0.65 -8.99 -4.98
C THR A 335 0.67 -7.68 -5.76
N SER A 336 -0.50 -7.04 -5.92
CA SER A 336 -0.60 -5.69 -6.45
C SER A 336 -1.66 -4.83 -5.74
N TRP A 337 -1.56 -3.52 -5.94
CA TRP A 337 -2.51 -2.51 -5.47
C TRP A 337 -2.37 -1.23 -6.32
N ALA A 338 -3.50 -0.58 -6.63
CA ALA A 338 -3.53 0.73 -7.26
C ALA A 338 -3.89 1.78 -6.19
N PRO A 339 -2.98 2.70 -5.81
CA PRO A 339 -3.28 3.76 -4.85
C PRO A 339 -4.25 4.81 -5.42
N ALA A 340 -5.09 5.42 -4.58
CA ALA A 340 -6.04 6.45 -5.05
C ALA A 340 -5.37 7.78 -5.46
N PHE A 341 -4.08 7.98 -5.11
CA PHE A 341 -3.25 9.07 -5.62
C PHE A 341 -2.56 8.76 -6.96
N GLY A 342 -2.88 7.61 -7.57
CA GLY A 342 -2.28 7.13 -8.81
C GLY A 342 -0.99 6.34 -8.58
N GLU A 343 -0.29 6.08 -9.68
CA GLU A 343 1.00 5.38 -9.67
C GLU A 343 2.10 6.18 -8.97
N VAL A 344 3.03 5.46 -8.34
CA VAL A 344 4.32 5.99 -7.89
C VAL A 344 5.37 5.66 -8.94
N ALA A 345 5.86 6.67 -9.66
CA ALA A 345 6.95 6.51 -10.61
C ALA A 345 8.31 6.34 -9.89
N ASP A 346 9.33 5.90 -10.63
CA ASP A 346 10.72 6.08 -10.20
C ASP A 346 11.08 7.57 -10.21
N LEU A 347 11.81 8.01 -9.18
CA LEU A 347 12.29 9.38 -9.05
C LEU A 347 13.76 9.47 -9.50
N PRO A 348 14.08 10.16 -10.61
CA PRO A 348 15.46 10.51 -10.95
C PRO A 348 16.05 11.35 -9.81
N HIS A 349 17.19 10.92 -9.27
CA HIS A 349 17.74 11.46 -8.04
C HIS A 349 19.26 11.36 -7.98
N GLN A 350 19.86 12.13 -7.07
CA GLN A 350 21.14 11.80 -6.48
C GLN A 350 21.09 11.93 -4.96
N VAL A 351 21.87 11.10 -4.27
CA VAL A 351 22.05 11.12 -2.81
C VAL A 351 23.55 11.21 -2.53
N ALA A 352 23.93 12.03 -1.55
CA ALA A 352 25.31 12.16 -1.07
C ALA A 352 25.36 12.36 0.46
N GLY A 353 26.36 11.78 1.10
CA GLY A 353 26.62 11.88 2.54
C GLY A 353 27.88 12.70 2.86
N PHE A 354 27.70 13.66 3.76
CA PHE A 354 28.72 14.56 4.29
C PHE A 354 28.88 14.38 5.80
N ARG A 355 29.90 15.01 6.41
CA ARG A 355 30.16 14.94 7.86
C ARG A 355 30.25 16.34 8.47
N ARG A 356 29.57 16.55 9.60
CA ARG A 356 29.78 17.70 10.51
C ARG A 356 29.70 17.17 11.94
N GLU A 357 30.54 17.69 12.84
CA GLU A 357 30.48 17.39 14.29
C GLU A 357 30.41 15.88 14.65
N GLY A 358 31.02 15.02 13.82
CA GLY A 358 30.99 13.56 14.00
C GLY A 358 29.69 12.84 13.57
N ARG A 359 28.66 13.56 13.11
CA ARG A 359 27.43 13.00 12.53
C ARG A 359 27.53 12.91 11.01
N ARG A 360 26.71 12.06 10.40
CA ARG A 360 26.52 12.03 8.94
C ARG A 360 25.31 12.87 8.55
N PHE A 361 25.51 13.75 7.58
CA PHE A 361 24.50 14.61 6.97
C PHE A 361 24.23 14.06 5.59
N VAL A 362 23.04 13.50 5.36
CA VAL A 362 22.62 13.06 4.03
C VAL A 362 21.86 14.20 3.37
N VAL A 363 22.14 14.40 2.09
CA VAL A 363 21.44 15.32 1.21
C VAL A 363 20.94 14.58 -0.02
N ALA A 364 19.87 15.07 -0.62
CA ALA A 364 19.36 14.56 -1.89
C ALA A 364 18.98 15.71 -2.82
N ALA A 365 19.11 15.45 -4.12
CA ALA A 365 18.46 16.22 -5.17
C ALA A 365 17.64 15.26 -6.02
N PHE A 366 16.59 15.78 -6.67
CA PHE A 366 15.72 14.99 -7.54
C PHE A 366 15.25 15.81 -8.75
N THR A 367 15.03 15.16 -9.88
CA THR A 367 14.30 15.71 -11.03
C THR A 367 12.86 15.20 -10.94
N TRP A 368 11.86 16.07 -11.09
CA TRP A 368 10.47 15.59 -11.23
C TRP A 368 10.28 14.98 -12.62
N PRO A 369 9.73 13.76 -12.77
CA PRO A 369 9.58 13.13 -14.08
C PRO A 369 8.64 13.91 -15.01
N ASP A 370 9.07 14.15 -16.25
CA ASP A 370 8.24 14.80 -17.30
C ASP A 370 6.98 13.99 -17.68
N SER A 371 6.92 12.71 -17.30
CA SER A 371 5.73 11.85 -17.44
C SER A 371 4.65 12.13 -16.40
N LEU A 372 4.95 12.86 -15.32
CA LEU A 372 4.02 13.20 -14.26
C LEU A 372 3.48 14.63 -14.43
N PRO A 373 2.26 14.92 -13.93
CA PRO A 373 1.67 16.26 -14.06
C PRO A 373 2.53 17.33 -13.36
N SER A 374 2.56 18.53 -13.93
CA SER A 374 3.15 19.70 -13.29
C SER A 374 2.25 20.20 -12.16
N CYS A 375 2.80 20.31 -10.94
CA CYS A 375 2.02 20.59 -9.73
C CYS A 375 2.88 21.22 -8.62
N ASP A 376 2.23 21.80 -7.61
CA ASP A 376 2.89 22.12 -6.34
C ASP A 376 3.36 20.82 -5.67
N LEU A 377 4.67 20.62 -5.52
CA LEU A 377 5.21 19.40 -4.92
C LEU A 377 5.29 19.48 -3.40
N GLU A 378 4.95 18.39 -2.72
CA GLU A 378 5.49 18.04 -1.40
C GLU A 378 6.59 17.00 -1.60
N SER A 379 7.67 17.10 -0.83
CA SER A 379 8.83 16.22 -0.99
C SER A 379 9.48 15.88 0.34
N GLY A 380 10.21 14.77 0.39
CA GLY A 380 10.81 14.24 1.61
C GLY A 380 12.08 13.43 1.38
N LEU A 381 13.04 13.60 2.29
CA LEU A 381 14.26 12.82 2.43
C LEU A 381 14.19 12.05 3.75
N PHE A 382 14.43 10.74 3.70
CA PHE A 382 14.25 9.81 4.81
C PHE A 382 15.47 8.92 4.97
N LEU A 383 15.92 8.73 6.21
CA LEU A 383 16.95 7.76 6.58
C LEU A 383 16.30 6.65 7.41
N ALA A 384 16.30 5.43 6.88
CA ALA A 384 15.58 4.31 7.44
C ALA A 384 16.50 3.08 7.64
N ASP A 385 16.07 2.21 8.54
CA ASP A 385 16.53 0.83 8.64
C ASP A 385 15.39 -0.14 8.29
N ALA A 386 15.52 -1.43 8.60
CA ALA A 386 14.43 -2.39 8.39
C ALA A 386 13.26 -2.25 9.40
N HIS A 387 13.29 -1.31 10.35
CA HIS A 387 12.29 -1.17 11.41
C HIS A 387 11.52 0.14 11.36
N GLY A 388 12.10 1.21 10.79
CA GLY A 388 11.41 2.48 10.60
C GLY A 388 12.29 3.61 10.06
N VAL A 389 11.66 4.75 9.81
CA VAL A 389 12.35 6.03 9.58
C VAL A 389 13.03 6.48 10.88
N THR A 390 14.36 6.62 10.84
CA THR A 390 15.18 7.07 11.97
C THR A 390 15.39 8.58 12.00
N ALA A 391 15.38 9.22 10.83
CA ALA A 391 15.42 10.67 10.64
C ALA A 391 14.76 11.02 9.31
N SER A 392 14.11 12.18 9.23
CA SER A 392 13.52 12.68 7.98
C SER A 392 13.52 14.20 7.89
N ARG A 393 13.31 14.68 6.67
CA ARG A 393 13.23 16.09 6.31
C ARG A 393 12.24 16.25 5.17
N THR A 394 11.15 16.96 5.42
CA THR A 394 10.15 17.29 4.39
C THR A 394 10.27 18.74 3.92
N GLY A 395 9.78 19.01 2.72
CA GLY A 395 9.81 20.30 2.06
C GLY A 395 8.65 20.46 1.07
N ARG A 396 8.63 21.61 0.37
CA ARG A 396 7.70 21.90 -0.72
C ARG A 396 8.43 22.54 -1.90
N GLY A 397 7.99 22.21 -3.11
CA GLY A 397 8.67 22.51 -4.36
C GLY A 397 9.63 21.41 -4.81
N GLY A 398 9.97 21.41 -6.11
CA GLY A 398 10.88 20.45 -6.76
C GLY A 398 12.37 20.80 -6.61
N GLY A 399 12.77 21.37 -5.47
CA GLY A 399 14.15 21.75 -5.20
C GLY A 399 14.93 20.69 -4.40
N PRO A 400 16.26 20.79 -4.34
CA PRO A 400 17.10 19.87 -3.58
C PRO A 400 16.77 19.88 -2.08
N LEU A 401 16.76 18.69 -1.48
CA LEU A 401 16.42 18.45 -0.08
C LEU A 401 17.68 18.36 0.79
N ALA A 402 17.91 19.43 1.54
CA ALA A 402 19.02 19.56 2.47
C ALA A 402 18.72 18.95 3.85
N VAL A 403 19.61 18.06 4.28
CA VAL A 403 19.77 17.52 5.65
C VAL A 403 18.66 16.60 6.16
N ALA A 404 18.97 15.30 6.15
CA ALA A 404 18.60 14.38 7.22
C ALA A 404 19.87 13.96 7.99
N GLU A 405 19.82 13.93 9.32
CA GLU A 405 20.96 13.59 10.19
C GLU A 405 20.90 12.14 10.70
N ALA A 406 21.98 11.38 10.53
CA ALA A 406 22.15 10.09 11.21
C ALA A 406 23.04 10.24 12.47
N ARG A 407 22.58 9.72 13.60
CA ARG A 407 23.33 9.69 14.87
C ARG A 407 24.03 8.35 15.09
N GLY A 408 25.36 8.36 14.97
CA GLY A 408 26.21 7.18 15.19
C GLY A 408 26.27 6.23 13.99
N PHE A 409 27.16 5.25 14.06
CA PHE A 409 27.28 4.14 13.09
C PHE A 409 26.23 3.04 13.39
N VAL A 410 24.97 3.44 13.55
CA VAL A 410 23.81 2.56 13.68
C VAL A 410 23.23 2.35 12.26
N PRO A 411 22.80 1.14 11.87
CA PRO A 411 22.63 0.79 10.45
C PRO A 411 21.32 1.33 9.84
N ALA A 412 21.24 2.65 9.67
CA ALA A 412 20.40 3.23 8.61
C ALA A 412 20.97 2.77 7.27
N THR A 413 20.41 1.69 6.71
CA THR A 413 20.87 1.07 5.47
C THR A 413 20.17 1.62 4.24
N LEU A 414 19.16 2.48 4.39
CA LEU A 414 18.27 2.90 3.32
C LEU A 414 18.04 4.41 3.33
N VAL A 415 18.15 5.04 2.16
CA VAL A 415 17.70 6.41 1.91
C VAL A 415 16.44 6.37 1.05
N GLY A 416 15.36 6.97 1.54
CA GLY A 416 14.18 7.30 0.74
C GLY A 416 14.26 8.74 0.25
N VAL A 417 14.05 8.97 -1.03
CA VAL A 417 13.78 10.29 -1.61
C VAL A 417 12.42 10.20 -2.27
N GLU A 418 11.47 11.02 -1.85
CA GLU A 418 10.06 10.90 -2.25
C GLU A 418 9.49 12.27 -2.60
N ALA A 419 8.65 12.33 -3.62
CA ALA A 419 7.94 13.54 -4.04
C ALA A 419 6.52 13.20 -4.52
N ARG A 420 5.57 14.10 -4.29
CA ARG A 420 4.18 13.96 -4.74
C ARG A 420 3.54 15.32 -5.02
N CYS A 421 2.50 15.35 -5.85
CA CYS A 421 1.65 16.51 -5.95
C CYS A 421 0.90 16.77 -4.63
N ALA A 422 0.91 18.02 -4.16
CA ALA A 422 0.18 18.47 -2.97
C ALA A 422 -1.35 18.40 -3.15
N LYS A 423 -1.82 18.31 -4.39
CA LYS A 423 -3.21 18.11 -4.81
C LYS A 423 -3.24 17.36 -6.14
N GLY A 424 -4.21 16.46 -6.31
CA GLY A 424 -4.34 15.64 -7.52
C GLY A 424 -3.41 14.41 -7.52
N PRO A 425 -3.43 13.62 -8.60
CA PRO A 425 -2.59 12.44 -8.75
C PRO A 425 -1.14 12.82 -9.07
N GLY A 426 -0.22 11.87 -8.84
CA GLY A 426 1.18 11.98 -9.22
C GLY A 426 2.10 11.86 -8.00
N ALA A 427 2.87 10.78 -7.97
CA ALA A 427 3.90 10.50 -6.98
C ALA A 427 5.13 9.90 -7.66
N ALA A 428 6.30 10.11 -7.06
CA ALA A 428 7.54 9.47 -7.47
C ALA A 428 8.43 9.19 -6.26
N ARG A 429 9.17 8.07 -6.27
CA ARG A 429 10.10 7.71 -5.19
C ARG A 429 11.40 7.10 -5.70
N ALA A 430 12.42 7.18 -4.87
CA ALA A 430 13.64 6.40 -4.96
C ALA A 430 13.95 5.84 -3.57
N ARG A 431 14.39 4.58 -3.51
CA ARG A 431 14.84 3.92 -2.29
C ARG A 431 16.16 3.22 -2.56
N VAL A 432 17.25 3.79 -2.04
CA VAL A 432 18.63 3.36 -2.36
C VAL A 432 19.47 3.06 -1.12
N PRO A 433 20.38 2.07 -1.18
CA PRO A 433 21.21 1.72 -0.03
C PRO A 433 22.13 2.86 0.41
N LEU A 434 22.13 3.16 1.71
CA LEU A 434 23.05 4.11 2.32
C LEU A 434 24.42 3.45 2.52
N ALA A 435 25.24 3.44 1.46
CA ALA A 435 26.64 3.00 1.54
C ALA A 435 27.38 3.69 2.71
N ALA A 436 28.23 2.97 3.45
CA ALA A 436 28.79 3.45 4.72
C ALA A 436 29.58 4.78 4.64
N GLY A 437 30.11 5.11 3.46
CA GLY A 437 30.92 6.31 3.21
C GLY A 437 32.31 6.23 3.85
N HIS A 438 33.24 7.08 3.39
CA HIS A 438 34.59 7.10 3.96
C HIS A 438 34.64 7.90 5.30
N PRO A 439 35.51 7.55 6.26
CA PRO A 439 35.70 8.37 7.47
C PRO A 439 36.29 9.77 7.20
N GLN A 440 37.06 9.92 6.11
CA GLN A 440 37.87 11.12 5.84
C GLN A 440 37.47 11.89 4.58
N LEU A 441 36.55 11.35 3.77
CA LEU A 441 36.14 11.87 2.47
C LEU A 441 34.61 11.77 2.37
N SER A 442 33.95 12.76 1.74
CA SER A 442 32.50 12.71 1.48
C SER A 442 32.14 11.72 0.38
N ASP A 443 30.85 11.42 0.25
CA ASP A 443 30.31 10.94 -1.02
C ASP A 443 30.39 12.08 -2.07
N ILE A 444 30.34 11.74 -3.37
CA ILE A 444 30.37 12.73 -4.46
C ILE A 444 28.98 13.38 -4.62
N LEU A 445 28.93 14.70 -4.81
CA LEU A 445 27.75 15.44 -5.25
C LEU A 445 27.99 16.04 -6.64
N LEU A 446 27.08 15.78 -7.58
CA LEU A 446 27.15 16.29 -8.96
C LEU A 446 26.41 17.63 -9.08
N LEU A 447 27.04 18.61 -9.71
CA LEU A 447 26.54 19.96 -9.84
C LEU A 447 26.43 20.36 -11.32
N ASP A 448 25.52 21.28 -11.62
CA ASP A 448 25.51 21.99 -12.90
C ASP A 448 26.74 22.91 -13.00
N ALA A 449 27.35 22.97 -14.17
CA ALA A 449 28.54 23.79 -14.44
C ALA A 449 28.21 25.28 -14.64
N GLY A 450 29.22 26.14 -14.46
CA GLY A 450 29.10 27.59 -14.58
C GLY A 450 28.69 28.30 -13.29
N GLY A 451 29.18 29.53 -13.13
CA GLY A 451 29.09 30.29 -11.86
C GLY A 451 30.18 29.91 -10.87
N ASP A 452 30.31 30.70 -9.80
CA ASP A 452 31.43 30.59 -8.85
C ASP A 452 31.48 29.22 -8.17
N SER A 453 32.71 28.67 -8.04
CA SER A 453 32.97 27.38 -7.39
C SER A 453 32.49 27.40 -5.93
N PRO A 454 31.49 26.58 -5.54
CA PRO A 454 30.99 26.59 -4.17
C PRO A 454 32.07 26.09 -3.19
N ALA A 455 32.27 26.86 -2.12
CA ALA A 455 33.19 26.55 -1.03
C ALA A 455 32.48 25.81 0.13
N THR A 456 31.14 25.90 0.17
CA THR A 456 30.29 25.28 1.18
C THR A 456 29.24 24.37 0.56
N LEU A 457 28.81 23.36 1.33
CA LEU A 457 27.72 22.46 0.95
C LEU A 457 26.41 23.20 0.65
N SER A 458 26.14 24.33 1.31
CA SER A 458 24.94 25.14 1.07
C SER A 458 24.93 25.78 -0.32
N GLU A 459 26.09 26.28 -0.78
CA GLU A 459 26.25 26.83 -2.13
C GLU A 459 26.25 25.71 -3.18
N ALA A 460 26.88 24.57 -2.87
CA ALA A 460 26.87 23.40 -3.73
C ALA A 460 25.45 22.85 -3.94
N LEU A 461 24.66 22.76 -2.88
CA LEU A 461 23.25 22.33 -2.97
C LEU A 461 22.40 23.23 -3.86
N ALA A 462 22.68 24.54 -3.94
CA ALA A 462 21.98 25.45 -4.84
C ALA A 462 22.28 25.21 -6.34
N ARG A 463 23.31 24.40 -6.65
CA ARG A 463 23.70 23.96 -8.00
C ARG A 463 23.58 22.44 -8.19
N ALA A 464 23.02 21.69 -7.24
CA ALA A 464 22.99 20.23 -7.29
C ALA A 464 22.01 19.73 -8.35
N ARG A 465 22.50 18.92 -9.30
CA ARG A 465 21.67 18.32 -10.37
C ARG A 465 20.55 17.49 -9.77
N GLY A 466 19.38 17.50 -10.40
CA GLY A 466 18.27 16.65 -9.98
C GLY A 466 18.62 15.16 -10.02
N ASP A 467 19.37 14.70 -11.02
CA ASP A 467 19.75 13.29 -11.17
C ASP A 467 21.22 13.09 -11.56
N ARG A 468 21.57 11.83 -11.84
CA ARG A 468 22.93 11.38 -12.19
C ARG A 468 23.14 11.23 -13.71
N SER A 469 22.30 11.83 -14.54
CA SER A 469 22.46 11.80 -15.99
C SER A 469 23.20 13.01 -16.56
N ALA A 470 23.92 12.78 -17.66
CA ALA A 470 24.67 13.79 -18.41
C ALA A 470 24.74 13.41 -19.89
N ARG A 471 25.00 14.39 -20.76
CA ARG A 471 25.24 14.15 -22.19
C ARG A 471 26.72 13.95 -22.51
N ALA A 472 27.00 13.23 -23.58
CA ALA A 472 28.34 13.19 -24.17
C ALA A 472 28.80 14.62 -24.54
N GLY A 473 30.02 15.00 -24.14
CA GLY A 473 30.54 16.36 -24.34
C GLY A 473 30.02 17.44 -23.35
N GLU A 474 29.15 17.10 -22.40
CA GLU A 474 28.67 18.05 -21.38
C GLU A 474 29.76 18.40 -20.36
N THR A 475 29.82 19.64 -19.90
CA THR A 475 30.60 20.01 -18.71
C THR A 475 29.70 19.95 -17.48
N LEU A 476 30.11 19.16 -16.48
CA LEU A 476 29.48 19.12 -15.16
C LEU A 476 30.48 19.55 -14.07
N ALA A 477 29.99 19.89 -12.88
CA ALA A 477 30.83 20.18 -11.73
C ALA A 477 30.73 19.05 -10.69
N VAL A 478 31.83 18.78 -9.99
CA VAL A 478 31.95 17.71 -8.98
C VAL A 478 32.34 18.32 -7.65
N TYR A 479 31.50 18.14 -6.63
CA TYR A 479 31.72 18.63 -5.27
C TYR A 479 32.05 17.51 -4.28
N TRP A 480 33.04 17.75 -3.41
CA TRP A 480 33.40 16.86 -2.31
C TRP A 480 34.05 17.61 -1.15
N GLU A 481 34.20 16.92 0.00
CA GLU A 481 34.83 17.45 1.21
C GLU A 481 35.84 16.47 1.81
N TRP A 482 36.91 17.00 2.38
CA TRP A 482 37.96 16.23 3.05
C TRP A 482 38.03 16.58 4.55
N TYR A 483 37.95 15.56 5.41
CA TYR A 483 37.82 15.69 6.87
C TYR A 483 39.08 15.29 7.65
N GLY A 484 40.07 14.68 7.01
CA GLY A 484 41.32 14.29 7.69
C GLY A 484 42.17 15.51 8.01
N SER A 485 42.54 15.73 9.27
CA SER A 485 43.42 16.86 9.64
C SER A 485 44.81 16.69 8.99
N PRO A 486 45.21 17.54 8.03
CA PRO A 486 46.40 17.29 7.25
C PRO A 486 47.65 17.79 8.00
N ALA A 487 48.83 17.22 7.69
CA ALA A 487 50.07 17.71 8.29
C ALA A 487 50.43 19.10 7.72
N PRO A 488 51.01 20.02 8.53
CA PRO A 488 51.54 21.27 8.04
C PRO A 488 52.48 21.07 6.85
N ALA A 489 52.26 21.85 5.79
CA ALA A 489 53.00 21.77 4.52
C ALA A 489 52.95 20.40 3.79
N SER A 490 52.00 19.52 4.10
CA SER A 490 51.70 18.37 3.23
C SER A 490 50.91 18.78 1.96
N ALA A 491 50.75 17.85 1.03
CA ALA A 491 49.88 18.02 -0.14
C ALA A 491 48.97 16.78 -0.28
N LEU A 492 47.70 17.03 -0.55
CA LEU A 492 46.74 15.99 -0.92
C LEU A 492 46.93 15.69 -2.42
N ARG A 493 47.01 14.40 -2.77
CA ARG A 493 46.99 13.96 -4.17
C ARG A 493 45.57 13.55 -4.51
N VAL A 494 44.90 14.36 -5.32
CA VAL A 494 43.55 14.07 -5.80
C VAL A 494 43.64 13.47 -7.20
N THR A 495 42.87 12.40 -7.41
CA THR A 495 42.66 11.76 -8.72
C THR A 495 41.17 11.60 -8.93
N ILE A 496 40.66 11.99 -10.09
CA ILE A 496 39.31 11.66 -10.54
C ILE A 496 39.43 10.84 -11.81
N SER A 497 38.74 9.72 -11.89
CA SER A 497 38.64 8.88 -13.08
C SER A 497 37.19 8.54 -13.42
N LEU A 498 36.93 8.27 -14.69
CA LEU A 498 35.65 7.87 -15.24
C LEU A 498 35.84 6.61 -16.08
N ALA A 499 35.12 5.53 -15.77
CA ALA A 499 35.24 4.23 -16.44
C ALA A 499 33.86 3.58 -16.67
N ARG A 500 33.65 2.90 -17.80
CA ARG A 500 32.35 2.29 -18.13
C ARG A 500 32.04 1.05 -17.27
N GLU A 501 30.80 0.94 -16.83
CA GLU A 501 30.28 -0.23 -16.10
C GLU A 501 30.16 -1.47 -17.00
N GLY A 502 30.04 -2.67 -16.42
CA GLY A 502 29.62 -3.90 -17.12
C GLY A 502 30.68 -4.67 -17.94
N LYS A 503 31.79 -4.05 -18.38
CA LYS A 503 32.91 -4.79 -19.02
C LYS A 503 33.88 -5.32 -17.95
N GLY A 504 34.25 -6.60 -18.03
CA GLY A 504 34.95 -7.33 -16.96
C GLY A 504 36.41 -6.91 -16.70
N PHE A 505 36.63 -5.81 -16.00
CA PHE A 505 37.96 -5.19 -15.82
C PHE A 505 38.66 -5.49 -14.46
N TRP A 506 38.12 -6.40 -13.65
CA TRP A 506 38.61 -6.76 -12.31
C TRP A 506 39.96 -7.53 -12.32
N ARG A 507 41.09 -6.89 -12.71
CA ARG A 507 42.44 -7.26 -12.18
C ARG A 507 43.65 -6.35 -12.49
N ARG A 508 43.55 -5.21 -13.16
CA ARG A 508 44.73 -4.34 -13.47
C ARG A 508 44.57 -2.89 -13.03
N ALA A 509 44.81 -2.64 -11.74
CA ALA A 509 44.88 -1.30 -11.14
C ALA A 509 46.01 -1.19 -10.10
N LEU A 510 47.17 -1.79 -10.37
CA LEU A 510 48.32 -1.84 -9.44
C LEU A 510 49.67 -1.44 -10.06
N GLU A 511 49.77 -1.35 -11.38
CA GLU A 511 50.99 -0.92 -12.09
C GLU A 511 50.64 0.16 -13.10
N TRP A 512 51.21 1.36 -12.92
CA TRP A 512 51.15 2.44 -13.90
C TRP A 512 52.51 3.15 -14.02
N SER A 513 53.49 2.39 -14.49
CA SER A 513 54.56 2.99 -15.30
C SER A 513 53.92 3.50 -16.59
N GLY A 514 54.19 4.77 -16.94
CA GLY A 514 53.56 5.41 -18.09
C GLY A 514 54.11 4.90 -19.42
N LEU A 515 53.59 3.77 -19.92
CA LEU A 515 53.86 3.21 -21.25
C LEU A 515 52.80 2.14 -21.63
N ALA A 516 51.57 2.57 -21.93
CA ALA A 516 50.52 1.69 -22.45
C ALA A 516 49.55 2.47 -23.37
N SER A 517 49.76 2.37 -24.68
CA SER A 517 48.87 2.94 -25.70
C SER A 517 47.97 1.85 -26.29
N ASP A 518 46.86 1.52 -25.63
CA ASP A 518 45.82 0.65 -26.22
C ASP A 518 44.45 0.78 -25.53
N GLY A 519 43.46 1.26 -26.28
CA GLY A 519 42.04 0.84 -26.21
C GLY A 519 41.22 0.99 -24.92
N THR A 520 41.72 1.48 -23.79
CA THR A 520 40.92 1.54 -22.55
C THR A 520 40.02 2.78 -22.46
N GLU A 521 38.70 2.56 -22.38
CA GLU A 521 37.64 3.54 -22.04
C GLU A 521 37.78 4.08 -20.59
N GLN A 522 38.90 4.73 -20.26
CA GLN A 522 39.19 5.30 -18.95
C GLN A 522 39.81 6.69 -19.08
N ALA A 523 39.03 7.73 -18.80
CA ALA A 523 39.51 9.10 -18.70
C ALA A 523 39.84 9.42 -17.24
N GLY A 524 40.84 10.27 -16.98
CA GLY A 524 41.13 10.69 -15.61
C GLY A 524 42.09 11.87 -15.51
N ILE A 525 41.89 12.69 -14.49
CA ILE A 525 42.72 13.84 -14.13
C ILE A 525 43.32 13.66 -12.74
N ARG A 526 44.51 14.22 -12.52
CA ARG A 526 45.23 14.11 -11.25
C ARG A 526 46.07 15.35 -10.98
N TRP A 527 45.99 15.86 -9.75
CA TRP A 527 46.74 17.03 -9.31
C TRP A 527 47.25 16.89 -7.88
N LEU A 528 47.96 17.92 -7.40
CA LEU A 528 48.35 18.09 -6.01
C LEU A 528 47.70 19.35 -5.47
N GLU A 529 47.14 19.26 -4.27
CA GLU A 529 46.41 20.34 -3.59
C GLU A 529 47.08 20.63 -2.24
N PRO A 530 47.33 21.89 -1.86
CA PRO A 530 48.01 22.23 -0.61
C PRO A 530 47.15 21.92 0.62
N ALA A 531 47.76 21.32 1.65
CA ALA A 531 47.12 21.01 2.93
C ALA A 531 46.64 22.21 3.79
N THR A 532 46.73 23.44 3.28
CA THR A 532 46.44 24.66 4.04
C THR A 532 44.95 25.00 4.14
N SER A 533 44.10 24.36 3.35
CA SER A 533 42.64 24.41 3.51
C SER A 533 42.18 23.86 4.87
N PRO A 534 41.18 24.46 5.54
CA PRO A 534 40.55 23.88 6.71
C PRO A 534 40.03 22.46 6.48
N ALA A 535 40.06 21.63 7.52
CA ALA A 535 39.34 20.37 7.52
C ALA A 535 37.82 20.65 7.38
N ALA A 536 37.15 19.90 6.51
CA ALA A 536 35.77 20.10 6.05
C ALA A 536 35.50 21.33 5.14
N GLU A 537 36.52 21.95 4.54
CA GLU A 537 36.30 22.89 3.43
C GLU A 537 35.82 22.16 2.15
N GLY A 538 34.89 22.77 1.41
CA GLY A 538 34.36 22.25 0.16
C GLY A 538 35.32 22.41 -1.01
N ARG A 539 35.32 21.42 -1.91
CA ARG A 539 36.10 21.43 -3.15
C ARG A 539 35.18 21.22 -4.33
N THR A 540 35.40 21.99 -5.38
CA THR A 540 34.71 21.84 -6.66
C THR A 540 35.74 21.76 -7.79
N VAL A 541 35.50 20.89 -8.77
CA VAL A 541 36.18 20.92 -10.07
C VAL A 541 35.15 20.77 -11.19
N GLU A 542 35.32 21.51 -12.28
CA GLU A 542 34.53 21.31 -13.49
C GLU A 542 35.19 20.25 -14.38
N LEU A 543 34.40 19.29 -14.83
CA LEU A 543 34.80 18.19 -15.70
C LEU A 543 34.03 18.29 -17.02
N GLY A 544 34.74 18.65 -18.09
CA GLY A 544 34.24 18.42 -19.44
C GLY A 544 34.27 16.92 -19.72
N LEU A 545 33.10 16.30 -19.88
CA LEU A 545 33.00 14.91 -20.30
C LEU A 545 33.50 14.80 -21.75
N PRO A 546 34.28 13.75 -22.10
CA PRO A 546 34.59 13.50 -23.50
C PRO A 546 33.34 13.04 -24.27
N MET A 547 33.46 12.86 -25.59
CA MET A 547 32.46 12.12 -26.35
C MET A 547 32.50 10.66 -25.89
N LEU A 548 31.42 10.21 -25.25
CA LEU A 548 31.25 8.87 -24.69
C LEU A 548 30.06 8.18 -25.38
N ASP A 549 30.09 6.86 -25.41
CA ASP A 549 28.92 6.05 -25.78
C ASP A 549 27.81 6.20 -24.72
N GLU A 550 26.58 5.90 -25.10
CA GLU A 550 25.46 5.74 -24.16
C GLU A 550 25.74 4.66 -23.10
N GLY A 551 25.22 4.87 -21.89
CA GLY A 551 25.16 3.89 -20.82
C GLY A 551 25.80 4.34 -19.51
N ARG A 552 26.02 3.39 -18.60
CA ARG A 552 26.43 3.67 -17.22
C ARG A 552 27.95 3.67 -17.06
N TYR A 553 28.46 4.69 -16.39
CA TYR A 553 29.87 4.93 -16.08
C TYR A 553 30.03 5.18 -14.59
N ARG A 554 31.18 4.81 -14.03
CA ARG A 554 31.55 5.08 -12.64
C ARG A 554 32.56 6.21 -12.59
N LEU A 555 32.19 7.31 -11.93
CA LEU A 555 33.07 8.39 -11.54
C LEU A 555 33.70 8.02 -10.18
N THR A 556 35.01 7.84 -10.13
CA THR A 556 35.76 7.56 -8.90
C THR A 556 36.64 8.75 -8.52
N LEU A 557 36.50 9.21 -7.29
CA LEU A 557 37.34 10.21 -6.64
C LEU A 557 38.25 9.51 -5.62
N GLN A 558 39.57 9.62 -5.81
CA GLN A 558 40.56 9.11 -4.88
C GLN A 558 41.43 10.25 -4.34
N VAL A 559 41.50 10.37 -3.01
CA VAL A 559 42.29 11.39 -2.31
C VAL A 559 43.34 10.69 -1.45
N VAL A 560 44.62 10.86 -1.78
CA VAL A 560 45.74 10.26 -1.06
C VAL A 560 46.45 11.30 -0.21
N SER A 561 46.48 11.07 1.10
CA SER A 561 47.11 11.92 2.12
C SER A 561 48.32 11.21 2.75
N PRO A 562 49.49 11.88 2.88
CA PRO A 562 50.68 11.27 3.50
C PRO A 562 50.49 10.77 4.93
N THR A 563 49.54 11.32 5.68
CA THR A 563 49.28 10.96 7.09
C THR A 563 48.12 9.99 7.29
N HIS A 564 47.21 9.86 6.31
CA HIS A 564 45.95 9.14 6.47
C HIS A 564 45.72 8.00 5.46
N GLY A 565 46.60 7.85 4.45
CA GLY A 565 46.49 6.82 3.42
C GLY A 565 45.66 7.30 2.22
N ALA A 566 45.04 6.35 1.51
CA ALA A 566 44.15 6.63 0.40
C ALA A 566 42.68 6.54 0.86
N ALA A 567 41.92 7.58 0.57
CA ALA A 567 40.46 7.59 0.64
C ALA A 567 39.87 7.47 -0.76
N GLU A 568 38.75 6.77 -0.90
CA GLU A 568 38.04 6.63 -2.17
C GLU A 568 36.54 6.86 -1.98
N SER A 569 35.92 7.42 -3.01
CA SER A 569 34.50 7.76 -3.09
C SER A 569 34.08 7.62 -4.56
N SER A 570 32.84 7.23 -4.85
CA SER A 570 32.38 7.08 -6.23
C SER A 570 30.89 7.32 -6.40
N ALA A 571 30.51 7.68 -7.64
CA ALA A 571 29.14 7.82 -8.09
C ALA A 571 28.97 7.12 -9.45
N GLU A 572 27.80 6.56 -9.70
CA GLU A 572 27.38 6.18 -11.06
C GLU A 572 26.92 7.44 -11.81
N ILE A 573 27.18 7.50 -13.11
CA ILE A 573 26.70 8.52 -14.04
C ILE A 573 26.12 7.80 -15.26
N GLU A 574 24.93 8.22 -15.69
CA GLU A 574 24.27 7.71 -16.89
C GLU A 574 24.50 8.67 -18.06
N ILE A 575 25.23 8.23 -19.08
CA ILE A 575 25.45 9.00 -20.31
C ILE A 575 24.29 8.75 -21.28
N LYS A 576 23.68 9.84 -21.74
CA LYS A 576 22.58 9.87 -22.73
C LYS A 576 23.01 10.66 -23.97
N GLU A 577 22.29 10.47 -25.08
CA GLU A 577 22.45 11.25 -26.32
C GLU A 577 21.99 12.73 -26.17
#